data_AF-A0AAD9V5N8-F1
#
_entry.id   AF-A0AAD9V5N8-F1
#
_cell.length_a   1.000
_cell.length_b   1.000
_cell.length_c   1.000
_cell.angle_alpha   90.00
_cell.angle_beta   90.00
_cell.angle_gamma   90.00
#
_symmetry.space_group_name_H-M   'P 1'
#
loop_
_entity.id
_entity.type
_entity.pdbx_description
1 polymer ?
#
loop_
_entity_poly.entity_id
_entity_poly.type
_entity_poly.pdbx_seq_one_letter_code
_entity_poly.pdbx_strand_id
1 'polypeptide(L)'
;MILFAAIISVVSVVHVVVSSPQQCYYCVEDDCETMSLWINQTCATSQRSLGTSHCGTAAVRYHEGYLGRVPLETMVKGCFDCADKSAACFALAGLLKSSLGWVVQQCDINCCNDTNCNTDVTILSQNATNVLRRDAFGTTNCYECEESDNYTCILTQQSQTCQTSRAALGITHCSSAKVKTRNVLTGTVDVSFIRGCISCEDKKSACALLAGSFKFRKYATMLECDIECCNGSYCNDGAASLSKCFHCMEDDGLSCSARQQRQICSLDPESLGTTHCGSAVGRKRNQNGAIQNYFYRGCFNCAKKKEACFTLGGYWKGDVNAPGATTLLECELQCCDPNEINGSYCNLPVLRSVMFALKKTKPVVLKISKLKFAELIHIRLEQHTVDPQLGDIDRVTAIWYMASTEDA
;
A
#
# COMPACT_ATOMS: atom_id res chain seq x y z
N MET A 1 36.65 -7.68 74.72
CA MET A 1 36.12 -8.62 73.70
C MET A 1 35.79 -7.84 72.45
N ILE A 2 36.68 -7.83 71.45
CA ILE A 2 36.37 -7.35 70.10
C ILE A 2 36.84 -8.44 69.15
N LEU A 3 35.88 -9.06 68.48
CA LEU A 3 36.04 -10.19 67.57
C LEU A 3 36.24 -9.62 66.16
N PHE A 4 37.37 -9.88 65.52
CA PHE A 4 37.59 -9.58 64.10
C PHE A 4 37.01 -10.73 63.26
N ALA A 5 35.96 -10.46 62.48
CA ALA A 5 35.48 -11.35 61.43
C ALA A 5 36.10 -10.92 60.09
N ALA A 6 36.95 -11.79 59.52
CA ALA A 6 37.48 -11.62 58.18
C ALA A 6 36.43 -12.06 57.15
N ILE A 7 36.00 -11.14 56.27
CA ILE A 7 35.13 -11.43 55.13
C ILE A 7 36.03 -11.89 53.97
N ILE A 8 35.96 -13.18 53.65
CA ILE A 8 36.56 -13.76 52.44
C ILE A 8 35.55 -13.55 51.29
N SER A 9 35.83 -12.59 50.40
CA SER A 9 35.08 -12.42 49.16
C SER A 9 35.51 -13.49 48.15
N VAL A 10 34.66 -14.48 47.93
CA VAL A 10 34.80 -15.44 46.83
C VAL A 10 34.34 -14.76 45.54
N VAL A 11 35.29 -14.39 44.68
CA VAL A 11 34.99 -13.89 43.33
C VAL A 11 34.70 -15.11 42.45
N SER A 12 33.42 -15.36 42.18
CA SER A 12 32.99 -16.37 41.20
C SER A 12 33.33 -15.88 39.79
N VAL A 13 34.36 -16.46 39.17
CA VAL A 13 34.67 -16.29 37.75
C VAL A 13 33.60 -17.03 36.96
N VAL A 14 32.58 -16.29 36.49
CA VAL A 14 31.62 -16.81 35.51
C VAL A 14 32.39 -17.05 34.21
N HIS A 15 32.74 -18.31 33.96
CA HIS A 15 33.16 -18.74 32.63
C HIS A 15 31.95 -18.58 31.71
N VAL A 16 31.94 -17.50 30.92
CA VAL A 16 31.05 -17.43 29.76
C VAL A 16 31.58 -18.49 28.79
N VAL A 17 30.95 -19.67 28.79
CA VAL A 17 31.16 -20.66 27.73
C VAL A 17 30.59 -20.03 26.47
N VAL A 18 31.44 -19.36 25.70
CA VAL A 18 31.13 -18.97 24.33
C VAL A 18 31.09 -20.28 23.56
N SER A 19 29.90 -20.91 23.48
CA SER A 19 29.70 -22.01 22.56
C SER A 19 30.13 -21.54 21.18
N SER A 20 30.98 -22.32 20.50
CA SER A 20 31.36 -22.04 19.11
C SER A 20 30.09 -21.76 18.29
N PRO A 21 30.10 -20.77 17.40
CA PRO A 21 28.91 -20.43 16.63
C PRO A 21 28.46 -21.65 15.83
N GLN A 22 27.16 -21.96 15.87
CA GLN A 22 26.58 -23.10 15.19
C GLN A 22 26.96 -23.08 13.70
N GLN A 23 27.42 -24.21 13.17
CA GLN A 23 27.65 -24.39 11.74
C GLN A 23 26.68 -25.39 11.16
N CYS A 24 26.23 -25.12 9.94
CA CYS A 24 25.33 -25.97 9.17
C CYS A 24 25.84 -26.11 7.75
N TYR A 25 25.53 -27.23 7.10
CA TYR A 25 25.72 -27.31 5.66
C TYR A 25 24.76 -26.36 4.96
N TYR A 26 25.27 -25.63 3.98
CA TYR A 26 24.51 -24.73 3.14
C TYR A 26 24.65 -25.10 1.68
N CYS A 27 23.51 -25.09 1.00
CA CYS A 27 23.40 -25.28 -0.43
C CYS A 27 22.07 -24.72 -0.91
N VAL A 28 22.06 -24.14 -2.11
CA VAL A 28 20.87 -23.75 -2.87
C VAL A 28 21.14 -24.18 -4.31
N GLU A 29 20.14 -24.72 -5.02
CA GLU A 29 20.16 -25.27 -6.41
C GLU A 29 20.25 -26.80 -6.50
N ASP A 30 20.19 -27.34 -7.72
CA ASP A 30 20.06 -28.77 -8.06
C ASP A 30 21.19 -29.67 -7.53
N ASP A 31 22.28 -29.07 -7.05
CA ASP A 31 23.46 -29.76 -6.53
C ASP A 31 23.37 -30.10 -5.03
N CYS A 32 22.26 -29.79 -4.35
CA CYS A 32 22.14 -30.08 -2.92
C CYS A 32 22.05 -31.58 -2.59
N GLU A 33 21.87 -32.45 -3.58
CA GLU A 33 21.98 -33.90 -3.44
C GLU A 33 23.43 -34.39 -3.32
N THR A 34 24.40 -33.61 -3.80
CA THR A 34 25.82 -34.02 -3.82
C THR A 34 26.60 -33.40 -2.65
N MET A 35 26.95 -34.24 -1.67
CA MET A 35 27.65 -33.81 -0.44
C MET A 35 28.93 -33.01 -0.67
N SER A 36 29.66 -33.26 -1.76
CA SER A 36 30.93 -32.59 -2.05
C SER A 36 30.81 -31.09 -2.37
N LEU A 37 29.58 -30.60 -2.61
CA LEU A 37 29.30 -29.21 -2.95
C LEU A 37 28.72 -28.42 -1.77
N TRP A 38 28.53 -29.06 -0.61
CA TRP A 38 28.04 -28.40 0.58
C TRP A 38 29.14 -27.54 1.20
N ILE A 39 28.80 -26.29 1.50
CA ILE A 39 29.69 -25.37 2.20
C ILE A 39 29.21 -25.13 3.63
N ASN A 40 30.14 -24.87 4.54
CA ASN A 40 29.79 -24.53 5.92
C ASN A 40 29.24 -23.10 5.98
N GLN A 41 28.03 -22.96 6.49
CA GLN A 41 27.44 -21.69 6.87
C GLN A 41 27.50 -21.53 8.38
N THR A 42 28.04 -20.40 8.84
CA THR A 42 28.00 -20.03 10.26
C THR A 42 26.67 -19.33 10.54
N CYS A 43 25.88 -19.84 11.48
CA CYS A 43 24.58 -19.29 11.80
C CYS A 43 24.68 -17.88 12.40
N ALA A 44 23.61 -17.09 12.28
CA ALA A 44 23.50 -15.67 12.63
C ALA A 44 24.37 -14.69 11.81
N THR A 45 25.61 -15.05 11.49
CA THR A 45 26.61 -14.13 10.91
C THR A 45 26.79 -14.27 9.40
N SER A 46 26.51 -15.45 8.82
CA SER A 46 26.60 -15.60 7.37
C SER A 46 25.47 -14.83 6.68
N GLN A 47 25.76 -14.19 5.54
CA GLN A 47 24.82 -13.34 4.79
C GLN A 47 23.46 -14.01 4.54
N ARG A 48 23.47 -15.30 4.18
CA ARG A 48 22.26 -16.06 3.82
C ARG A 48 21.74 -16.94 4.96
N SER A 49 22.22 -16.70 6.19
CA SER A 49 21.76 -17.43 7.36
C SER A 49 20.40 -16.88 7.82
N LEU A 50 19.38 -17.73 7.79
CA LEU A 50 18.00 -17.41 8.19
C LEU A 50 17.71 -17.81 9.65
N GLY A 51 18.70 -18.34 10.37
CA GLY A 51 18.57 -18.81 11.73
C GLY A 51 19.82 -18.55 12.55
N THR A 52 19.70 -18.72 13.86
CA THR A 52 20.80 -18.47 14.81
C THR A 52 21.41 -19.76 15.36
N SER A 53 20.62 -20.83 15.49
CA SER A 53 21.03 -22.04 16.22
C SER A 53 20.65 -23.37 15.60
N HIS A 54 19.73 -23.40 14.62
CA HIS A 54 19.27 -24.66 14.02
C HIS A 54 19.79 -24.82 12.61
N CYS A 55 20.16 -26.04 12.26
CA CYS A 55 20.37 -26.45 10.88
C CYS A 55 19.07 -27.01 10.32
N GLY A 56 18.89 -26.89 9.01
CA GLY A 56 17.76 -27.50 8.35
C GLY A 56 18.00 -27.84 6.90
N THR A 57 17.15 -28.73 6.41
CA THR A 57 16.96 -29.06 5.02
C THR A 57 15.52 -28.71 4.67
N ALA A 58 15.34 -27.89 3.63
CA ALA A 58 14.06 -27.44 3.12
C ALA A 58 13.80 -28.04 1.74
N ALA A 59 12.65 -28.67 1.53
CA ALA A 59 12.14 -28.99 0.21
C ALA A 59 11.25 -27.83 -0.25
N VAL A 60 11.46 -27.30 -1.45
CA VAL A 60 10.68 -26.18 -1.97
C VAL A 60 10.13 -26.46 -3.36
N ARG A 61 8.86 -26.08 -3.58
CA ARG A 61 8.24 -26.01 -4.91
C ARG A 61 8.19 -24.56 -5.34
N TYR A 62 8.71 -24.23 -6.51
CA TYR A 62 8.86 -22.86 -6.94
C TYR A 62 8.69 -22.68 -8.46
N HIS A 63 8.55 -21.43 -8.89
CA HIS A 63 8.68 -21.04 -10.29
C HIS A 63 9.88 -20.12 -10.48
N GLU A 64 10.61 -20.32 -11.59
CA GLU A 64 11.61 -19.36 -12.05
C GLU A 64 10.92 -18.13 -12.64
N GLY A 65 11.05 -17.01 -11.94
CA GLY A 65 10.38 -15.76 -12.31
C GLY A 65 8.86 -15.82 -12.24
N TYR A 66 8.20 -14.74 -12.65
CA TYR A 66 6.74 -14.61 -12.58
C TYR A 66 6.01 -15.36 -13.71
N LEU A 67 6.71 -15.59 -14.84
CA LEU A 67 6.16 -16.22 -16.03
C LEU A 67 6.43 -17.73 -16.11
N GLY A 68 7.21 -18.29 -15.18
CA GLY A 68 7.45 -19.73 -15.11
C GLY A 68 6.13 -20.48 -15.01
N ARG A 69 5.82 -21.32 -16.01
CA ARG A 69 4.55 -22.08 -16.05
C ARG A 69 4.64 -23.44 -15.38
N VAL A 70 5.83 -24.03 -15.35
CA VAL A 70 6.07 -25.35 -14.74
C VAL A 70 6.67 -25.13 -13.35
N PRO A 71 6.05 -25.67 -12.29
CA PRO A 71 6.67 -25.65 -10.97
C PRO A 71 7.84 -26.63 -10.96
N LEU A 72 8.96 -26.19 -10.41
CA LEU A 72 10.13 -27.01 -10.15
C LEU A 72 10.20 -27.32 -8.65
N GLU A 73 10.89 -28.39 -8.32
CA GLU A 73 11.18 -28.76 -6.93
C GLU A 73 12.68 -28.82 -6.73
N THR A 74 13.15 -28.29 -5.60
CA THR A 74 14.56 -28.38 -5.23
C THR A 74 14.71 -28.44 -3.72
N MET A 75 15.92 -28.69 -3.28
CA MET A 75 16.29 -28.75 -1.87
C MET A 75 17.19 -27.57 -1.52
N VAL A 76 17.00 -27.02 -0.33
CA VAL A 76 17.84 -25.96 0.23
C VAL A 76 18.33 -26.37 1.61
N LYS A 77 19.63 -26.20 1.86
CA LYS A 77 20.24 -26.46 3.16
C LYS A 77 20.77 -25.16 3.75
N GLY A 78 20.72 -25.02 5.07
CA GLY A 78 21.30 -23.88 5.77
C GLY A 78 20.88 -23.78 7.21
N CYS A 79 21.16 -22.61 7.80
CA CYS A 79 20.66 -22.22 9.11
C CYS A 79 19.24 -21.67 8.99
N PHE A 80 18.31 -22.15 9.81
CA PHE A 80 16.92 -21.73 9.85
C PHE A 80 16.45 -21.46 11.28
N ASP A 81 15.50 -20.55 11.47
CA ASP A 81 14.81 -20.44 12.76
C ASP A 81 13.63 -21.42 12.83
N CYS A 82 13.92 -22.63 13.28
CA CYS A 82 12.98 -23.74 13.25
C CYS A 82 11.92 -23.73 14.35
N ALA A 83 11.92 -22.74 15.26
CA ALA A 83 10.88 -22.60 16.28
C ALA A 83 9.49 -22.42 15.66
N ASP A 84 9.44 -21.77 14.49
CA ASP A 84 8.26 -21.66 13.65
C ASP A 84 8.62 -22.00 12.19
N LYS A 85 8.37 -23.25 11.81
CA LYS A 85 8.66 -23.75 10.45
C LYS A 85 7.92 -22.97 9.36
N SER A 86 6.72 -22.45 9.64
CA SER A 86 5.98 -21.63 8.68
C SER A 86 6.72 -20.32 8.44
N ALA A 87 7.06 -19.59 9.51
CA ALA A 87 7.83 -18.36 9.40
C ALA A 87 9.19 -18.60 8.73
N ALA A 88 9.87 -19.71 9.02
CA ALA A 88 11.11 -20.09 8.35
C ALA A 88 10.91 -20.30 6.85
N CYS A 89 9.81 -20.92 6.43
CA CYS A 89 9.45 -21.07 5.02
C CYS A 89 9.19 -19.73 4.33
N PHE A 90 8.50 -18.79 4.98
CA PHE A 90 8.32 -17.43 4.45
C PHE A 90 9.64 -16.67 4.35
N ALA A 91 10.52 -16.75 5.35
CA ALA A 91 11.85 -16.16 5.29
C ALA A 91 12.70 -16.76 4.16
N LEU A 92 12.64 -18.09 3.96
CA LEU A 92 13.32 -18.75 2.85
C LEU A 92 12.79 -18.26 1.50
N ALA A 93 11.47 -18.15 1.34
CA ALA A 93 10.88 -17.62 0.13
C ALA A 93 11.33 -16.18 -0.16
N GLY A 94 11.42 -15.33 0.85
CA GLY A 94 11.87 -13.94 0.69
C GLY A 94 13.33 -13.84 0.26
N LEU A 95 14.18 -14.69 0.85
CA LEU A 95 15.58 -14.82 0.47
C LEU A 95 15.71 -15.27 -0.99
N LEU A 96 15.09 -16.38 -1.36
CA LEU A 96 15.16 -16.97 -2.71
C LEU A 96 14.54 -16.05 -3.77
N LYS A 97 13.46 -15.35 -3.41
CA LYS A 97 12.84 -14.36 -4.30
C LYS A 97 13.81 -13.22 -4.61
N SER A 98 14.52 -12.73 -3.58
CA SER A 98 15.44 -11.60 -3.72
C SER A 98 16.76 -11.98 -4.39
N SER A 99 17.24 -13.21 -4.16
CA SER A 99 18.52 -13.70 -4.69
C SER A 99 18.40 -14.28 -6.09
N LEU A 100 17.41 -15.14 -6.33
CA LEU A 100 17.25 -15.93 -7.56
C LEU A 100 16.00 -15.56 -8.36
N GLY A 101 15.11 -14.72 -7.81
CA GLY A 101 13.84 -14.37 -8.47
C GLY A 101 12.76 -15.44 -8.36
N TRP A 102 13.03 -16.51 -7.61
CA TRP A 102 12.13 -17.66 -7.44
C TRP A 102 10.87 -17.30 -6.68
N VAL A 103 9.71 -17.73 -7.19
CA VAL A 103 8.43 -17.63 -6.48
C VAL A 103 8.15 -18.96 -5.80
N VAL A 104 8.47 -19.06 -4.51
CA VAL A 104 8.25 -20.27 -3.71
C VAL A 104 6.77 -20.42 -3.37
N GLN A 105 6.15 -21.48 -3.87
CA GLN A 105 4.75 -21.79 -3.64
C GLN A 105 4.57 -22.65 -2.39
N GLN A 106 5.42 -23.66 -2.22
CA GLN A 106 5.36 -24.58 -1.10
C GLN A 106 6.74 -24.81 -0.52
N CYS A 107 6.78 -25.03 0.79
CA CYS A 107 8.00 -25.28 1.53
C CYS A 107 7.74 -26.24 2.69
N ASP A 108 8.66 -27.17 2.89
CA ASP A 108 8.69 -28.08 4.04
C ASP A 108 10.11 -28.14 4.60
N ILE A 109 10.29 -27.97 5.91
CA ILE A 109 11.60 -27.87 6.55
C ILE A 109 11.73 -28.94 7.63
N ASN A 110 12.78 -29.75 7.53
CA ASN A 110 13.25 -30.59 8.62
C ASN A 110 14.48 -29.96 9.30
N CYS A 111 14.52 -30.03 10.63
CA CYS A 111 15.52 -29.33 11.43
C CYS A 111 16.24 -30.23 12.39
N CYS A 112 17.46 -29.84 12.73
CA CYS A 112 18.32 -30.52 13.69
C CYS A 112 19.25 -29.52 14.37
N ASN A 113 19.82 -29.92 15.51
CA ASN A 113 20.50 -29.00 16.43
C ASN A 113 22.02 -29.19 16.49
N ASP A 114 22.53 -30.35 16.05
CA ASP A 114 23.97 -30.61 16.07
C ASP A 114 24.69 -29.87 14.94
N THR A 115 25.99 -29.63 15.10
CA THR A 115 26.79 -28.98 14.06
C THR A 115 26.78 -29.82 12.79
N ASN A 116 26.47 -29.20 11.65
CA ASN A 116 26.42 -29.84 10.33
C ASN A 116 25.52 -31.08 10.26
N CYS A 117 24.45 -31.12 11.06
CA CYS A 117 23.54 -32.27 11.15
C CYS A 117 22.55 -32.40 9.98
N ASN A 118 22.39 -31.36 9.17
CA ASN A 118 21.39 -31.30 8.11
C ASN A 118 21.85 -32.06 6.85
N THR A 119 22.25 -33.31 7.03
CA THR A 119 22.71 -34.22 5.97
C THR A 119 21.55 -34.81 5.19
N ASP A 120 20.41 -35.01 5.84
CA ASP A 120 19.26 -35.70 5.24
C ASP A 120 18.67 -34.94 4.05
N VAL A 121 18.08 -35.71 3.14
CA VAL A 121 17.25 -35.20 2.04
C VAL A 121 15.84 -35.04 2.56
N THR A 122 15.23 -33.88 2.30
CA THR A 122 13.82 -33.62 2.60
C THR A 122 13.05 -33.55 1.29
N ILE A 123 11.88 -34.19 1.24
CA ILE A 123 10.93 -34.12 0.14
C ILE A 123 9.68 -33.38 0.60
N LEU A 124 8.93 -32.78 -0.32
CA LEU A 124 7.68 -32.09 0.01
C LEU A 124 6.66 -33.09 0.56
N SER A 125 6.24 -32.90 1.81
CA SER A 125 5.13 -33.67 2.38
C SER A 125 3.77 -33.12 1.92
N GLN A 126 2.72 -33.89 2.19
CA GLN A 126 1.33 -33.44 2.00
C GLN A 126 0.97 -32.23 2.88
N ASN A 127 1.72 -32.00 3.97
CA ASN A 127 1.50 -30.92 4.92
C ASN A 127 2.45 -29.73 4.68
N ALA A 128 3.05 -29.63 3.50
CA ALA A 128 3.94 -28.52 3.16
C ALA A 128 3.22 -27.16 3.33
N THR A 129 3.96 -26.18 3.84
CA THR A 129 3.46 -24.82 4.05
C THR A 129 3.28 -24.14 2.70
N ASN A 130 2.09 -23.59 2.44
CA ASN A 130 1.86 -22.73 1.29
C ASN A 130 2.39 -21.32 1.60
N VAL A 131 3.23 -20.76 0.74
CA VAL A 131 3.96 -19.51 1.02
C VAL A 131 3.46 -18.38 0.13
N LEU A 132 3.71 -18.46 -1.18
CA LEU A 132 3.22 -17.49 -2.16
C LEU A 132 2.16 -18.17 -3.03
N ARG A 133 0.89 -17.86 -2.78
CA ARG A 133 -0.22 -18.28 -3.63
C ARG A 133 -0.18 -17.51 -4.95
N ARG A 134 -0.54 -18.20 -6.05
CA ARG A 134 -0.77 -17.56 -7.36
C ARG A 134 -2.23 -17.19 -7.58
N ASP A 135 -3.06 -17.46 -6.59
CA ASP A 135 -4.50 -17.59 -6.79
C ASP A 135 -5.11 -16.18 -6.87
N ALA A 136 -5.76 -15.92 -8.00
CA ALA A 136 -6.28 -14.64 -8.48
C ALA A 136 -5.25 -13.73 -9.20
N PHE A 137 -5.31 -13.76 -10.53
CA PHE A 137 -4.73 -12.73 -11.39
C PHE A 137 -5.40 -11.39 -11.11
N GLY A 138 -4.79 -10.57 -10.24
CA GLY A 138 -5.14 -9.17 -10.05
C GLY A 138 -4.04 -8.26 -10.60
N THR A 139 -4.42 -7.19 -11.28
CA THR A 139 -3.51 -6.11 -11.72
C THR A 139 -3.25 -5.12 -10.58
N THR A 140 -3.07 -5.61 -9.35
CA THR A 140 -2.84 -4.76 -8.18
C THR A 140 -1.54 -3.98 -8.39
N ASN A 141 -1.64 -2.65 -8.32
CA ASN A 141 -0.49 -1.78 -8.28
C ASN A 141 -0.37 -1.20 -6.88
N CYS A 142 0.81 -1.21 -6.29
CA CYS A 142 1.08 -0.66 -4.97
C CYS A 142 2.06 0.50 -5.06
N TYR A 143 2.11 1.33 -4.04
CA TYR A 143 3.26 2.21 -3.86
C TYR A 143 4.46 1.41 -3.36
N GLU A 144 5.64 1.69 -3.87
CA GLU A 144 6.91 1.13 -3.43
C GLU A 144 7.89 2.24 -3.04
N CYS A 145 8.46 2.14 -1.85
CA CYS A 145 9.54 2.98 -1.37
C CYS A 145 10.29 2.25 -0.26
N GLU A 146 11.50 2.70 0.02
CA GLU A 146 12.31 2.26 1.15
C GLU A 146 13.17 3.43 1.62
N GLU A 147 12.79 4.04 2.74
CA GLU A 147 13.42 5.27 3.23
C GLU A 147 13.62 5.24 4.74
N SER A 148 14.42 6.16 5.28
CA SER A 148 14.68 6.24 6.73
C SER A 148 13.51 6.79 7.55
N ASP A 149 12.54 7.44 6.90
CA ASP A 149 11.37 8.04 7.52
C ASP A 149 10.13 7.94 6.62
N ASN A 150 8.93 7.97 7.23
CA ASN A 150 7.68 7.81 6.50
C ASN A 150 7.42 8.95 5.50
N TYR A 151 7.84 10.18 5.83
CA TYR A 151 7.55 11.36 5.02
C TYR A 151 8.31 11.29 3.69
N THR A 152 9.61 11.02 3.74
CA THR A 152 10.43 10.80 2.54
C THR A 152 9.89 9.65 1.72
N CYS A 153 9.48 8.54 2.36
CA CYS A 153 8.88 7.39 1.66
C CYS A 153 7.61 7.80 0.87
N ILE A 154 6.74 8.66 1.43
CA ILE A 154 5.55 9.14 0.71
C ILE A 154 5.94 9.99 -0.52
N LEU A 155 7.01 10.78 -0.42
CA LEU A 155 7.44 11.65 -1.51
C LEU A 155 8.19 10.92 -2.63
N THR A 156 8.95 9.86 -2.28
CA THR A 156 9.79 9.13 -3.23
C THR A 156 9.12 7.87 -3.77
N GLN A 157 7.94 7.49 -3.25
CA GLN A 157 7.26 6.27 -3.66
C GLN A 157 6.93 6.23 -5.15
N GLN A 158 7.13 5.06 -5.73
CA GLN A 158 6.88 4.78 -7.14
C GLN A 158 5.75 3.76 -7.27
N SER A 159 5.21 3.63 -8.49
CA SER A 159 4.24 2.58 -8.77
C SER A 159 4.96 1.25 -8.96
N GLN A 160 4.48 0.21 -8.26
CA GLN A 160 4.93 -1.16 -8.40
C GLN A 160 3.76 -2.04 -8.82
N THR A 161 3.88 -2.69 -9.98
CA THR A 161 2.92 -3.73 -10.41
C THR A 161 3.28 -5.05 -9.76
N CYS A 162 2.40 -5.59 -8.90
CA CYS A 162 2.71 -6.76 -8.07
C CYS A 162 3.02 -8.03 -8.87
N GLN A 163 2.35 -8.19 -10.02
CA GLN A 163 2.49 -9.38 -10.85
C GLN A 163 3.84 -9.46 -11.58
N THR A 164 4.41 -8.31 -11.96
CA THR A 164 5.55 -8.27 -12.90
C THR A 164 6.81 -7.69 -12.28
N SER A 165 6.69 -6.94 -11.19
CA SER A 165 7.85 -6.36 -10.49
C SER A 165 8.74 -7.46 -9.91
N ARG A 166 10.02 -7.46 -10.26
CA ARG A 166 11.02 -8.37 -9.67
C ARG A 166 11.14 -8.18 -8.15
N ALA A 167 10.93 -6.97 -7.66
CA ALA A 167 11.07 -6.61 -6.25
C ALA A 167 9.80 -6.93 -5.42
N ALA A 168 8.69 -7.30 -6.06
CA ALA A 168 7.46 -7.64 -5.35
C ALA A 168 7.63 -8.95 -4.56
N LEU A 169 7.26 -8.93 -3.28
CA LEU A 169 7.27 -10.11 -2.42
C LEU A 169 5.91 -10.82 -2.40
N GLY A 170 4.92 -10.29 -3.11
CA GLY A 170 3.64 -10.96 -3.33
C GLY A 170 2.92 -10.35 -4.52
N ILE A 171 1.78 -10.95 -4.87
CA ILE A 171 1.06 -10.63 -6.10
C ILE A 171 -0.27 -9.90 -5.86
N THR A 172 -0.81 -9.91 -4.64
CA THR A 172 -2.19 -9.51 -4.36
C THR A 172 -2.33 -8.33 -3.40
N HIS A 173 -1.48 -8.23 -2.36
CA HIS A 173 -1.62 -7.24 -1.30
C HIS A 173 -0.56 -6.14 -1.42
N CYS A 174 -0.96 -4.93 -1.03
CA CYS A 174 -0.02 -3.85 -0.77
C CYS A 174 0.31 -3.79 0.72
N SER A 175 1.48 -3.27 1.07
CA SER A 175 1.88 -3.07 2.46
C SER A 175 2.61 -1.76 2.70
N SER A 176 2.52 -1.30 3.94
CA SER A 176 3.38 -0.27 4.52
C SER A 176 3.92 -0.81 5.84
N ALA A 177 5.25 -0.85 5.97
CA ALA A 177 5.95 -1.42 7.10
C ALA A 177 6.93 -0.42 7.70
N LYS A 178 6.99 -0.37 9.02
CA LYS A 178 8.13 0.18 9.75
C LYS A 178 8.95 -0.99 10.27
N VAL A 179 10.19 -1.09 9.82
CA VAL A 179 11.10 -2.18 10.20
C VAL A 179 12.32 -1.64 10.91
N LYS A 180 12.84 -2.44 11.83
CA LYS A 180 14.13 -2.21 12.47
C LYS A 180 15.04 -3.36 12.12
N THR A 181 16.22 -3.07 11.61
CA THR A 181 17.17 -4.07 11.13
C THR A 181 18.53 -3.84 11.76
N ARG A 182 19.31 -4.91 11.89
CA ARG A 182 20.70 -4.88 12.32
C ARG A 182 21.58 -5.37 11.19
N ASN A 183 22.50 -4.53 10.72
CA ASN A 183 23.54 -4.96 9.78
C ASN A 183 24.39 -6.05 10.42
N VAL A 184 24.56 -7.17 9.73
CA VAL A 184 25.25 -8.36 10.28
C VAL A 184 26.76 -8.14 10.41
N LEU A 185 27.35 -7.28 9.57
CA LEU A 185 28.79 -7.01 9.55
C LEU A 185 29.18 -5.92 10.55
N THR A 186 28.43 -4.81 10.58
CA THR A 186 28.77 -3.65 11.42
C THR A 186 28.06 -3.63 12.76
N GLY A 187 26.97 -4.41 12.90
CA GLY A 187 26.09 -4.35 14.08
C GLY A 187 25.22 -3.09 14.16
N THR A 188 25.33 -2.18 13.19
CA THR A 188 24.53 -0.95 13.12
C THR A 188 23.04 -1.29 13.06
N VAL A 189 22.23 -0.51 13.77
CA VAL A 189 20.77 -0.68 13.79
C VAL A 189 20.12 0.47 13.04
N ASP A 190 19.36 0.13 12.00
CA ASP A 190 18.66 1.07 11.15
C ASP A 190 17.15 0.86 11.23
N VAL A 191 16.40 1.96 11.14
CA VAL A 191 14.95 1.94 10.98
C VAL A 191 14.64 2.31 9.53
N SER A 192 13.72 1.59 8.90
CA SER A 192 13.25 1.89 7.55
C SER A 192 11.73 1.85 7.48
N PHE A 193 11.18 2.73 6.66
CA PHE A 193 9.79 2.71 6.22
C PHE A 193 9.76 2.16 4.82
N ILE A 194 8.94 1.13 4.61
CA ILE A 194 8.98 0.30 3.41
C ILE A 194 7.59 0.07 2.91
N ARG A 195 7.41 0.21 1.60
CA ARG A 195 6.15 -0.05 0.93
C ARG A 195 6.38 -0.95 -0.26
N GLY A 196 5.37 -1.73 -0.59
CA GLY A 196 5.38 -2.54 -1.80
C GLY A 196 4.37 -3.66 -1.74
N CYS A 197 4.39 -4.45 -2.80
CA CYS A 197 3.62 -5.67 -2.94
C CYS A 197 4.21 -6.78 -2.06
N ILE A 198 3.35 -7.43 -1.29
CA ILE A 198 3.75 -8.51 -0.39
C ILE A 198 2.62 -9.54 -0.27
N SER A 199 2.96 -10.80 0.04
CA SER A 199 1.95 -11.77 0.47
C SER A 199 1.64 -11.50 1.94
N CYS A 200 0.41 -11.10 2.25
CA CYS A 200 0.01 -10.73 3.60
C CYS A 200 -1.37 -11.24 3.96
N GLU A 201 -1.52 -12.56 3.91
CA GLU A 201 -2.65 -13.25 4.56
C GLU A 201 -2.54 -13.13 6.10
N ASP A 202 -1.30 -13.14 6.61
CA ASP A 202 -0.99 -12.89 8.00
C ASP A 202 0.27 -12.01 8.13
N LYS A 203 0.24 -11.08 9.10
CA LYS A 203 1.32 -10.10 9.31
C LYS A 203 2.65 -10.76 9.70
N LYS A 204 2.61 -11.89 10.41
CA LYS A 204 3.82 -12.58 10.90
C LYS A 204 4.61 -13.18 9.75
N SER A 205 3.95 -13.87 8.85
CA SER A 205 4.52 -14.43 7.63
C SER A 205 5.01 -13.35 6.67
N ALA A 206 4.25 -12.25 6.54
CA ALA A 206 4.68 -11.09 5.74
C ALA A 206 5.98 -10.48 6.30
N CYS A 207 6.08 -10.32 7.62
CA CYS A 207 7.31 -9.90 8.28
C CYS A 207 8.46 -10.91 8.06
N ALA A 208 8.21 -12.21 8.19
CA ALA A 208 9.23 -13.22 7.94
C ALA A 208 9.75 -13.18 6.49
N LEU A 209 8.85 -12.98 5.52
CA LEU A 209 9.17 -12.81 4.11
C LEU A 209 10.08 -11.59 3.86
N LEU A 210 9.79 -10.44 4.49
CA LEU A 210 10.66 -9.26 4.46
C LEU A 210 12.03 -9.52 5.10
N ALA A 211 12.08 -10.19 6.25
CA ALA A 211 13.35 -10.55 6.91
C ALA A 211 14.25 -11.38 5.99
N GLY A 212 13.68 -12.38 5.33
CA GLY A 212 14.38 -13.18 4.32
C GLY A 212 14.96 -12.35 3.19
N SER A 213 14.18 -11.40 2.66
CA SER A 213 14.62 -10.47 1.62
C SER A 213 15.80 -9.60 2.08
N PHE A 214 15.75 -9.06 3.30
CA PHE A 214 16.83 -8.19 3.82
C PHE A 214 18.11 -8.94 4.13
N LYS A 215 18.06 -10.23 4.48
CA LYS A 215 19.28 -11.03 4.62
C LYS A 215 20.12 -11.01 3.35
N PHE A 216 19.49 -11.11 2.18
CA PHE A 216 20.20 -10.99 0.91
C PHE A 216 20.49 -9.54 0.53
N ARG A 217 19.47 -8.67 0.48
CA ARG A 217 19.57 -7.32 -0.08
C ARG A 217 20.40 -6.36 0.77
N LYS A 218 20.35 -6.52 2.09
CA LYS A 218 20.92 -5.56 3.07
C LYS A 218 21.97 -6.17 3.98
N TYR A 219 22.23 -7.47 3.91
CA TYR A 219 23.06 -8.18 4.87
C TYR A 219 22.57 -7.90 6.31
N ALA A 220 21.26 -7.92 6.53
CA ALA A 220 20.66 -7.45 7.78
C ALA A 220 19.72 -8.48 8.41
N THR A 221 19.72 -8.53 9.74
CA THR A 221 18.75 -9.28 10.54
C THR A 221 17.62 -8.35 10.94
N MET A 222 16.38 -8.74 10.67
CA MET A 222 15.21 -7.97 11.13
C MET A 222 15.01 -8.18 12.64
N LEU A 223 14.90 -7.09 13.38
CA LEU A 223 14.70 -7.08 14.83
C LEU A 223 13.23 -6.83 15.19
N GLU A 224 12.60 -5.89 14.50
CA GLU A 224 11.21 -5.49 14.70
C GLU A 224 10.56 -5.25 13.34
N CYS A 225 9.28 -5.59 13.23
CA CYS A 225 8.48 -5.40 12.02
C CYS A 225 7.05 -5.07 12.42
N ASP A 226 6.64 -3.86 12.10
CA ASP A 226 5.27 -3.39 12.21
C ASP A 226 4.75 -3.15 10.80
N ILE A 227 3.88 -4.05 10.33
CA ILE A 227 3.38 -4.06 8.96
C ILE A 227 1.86 -3.94 8.93
N GLU A 228 1.38 -3.01 8.11
CA GLU A 228 -0.01 -2.93 7.72
C GLU A 228 -0.17 -3.35 6.28
N CYS A 229 -1.23 -4.11 6.02
CA CYS A 229 -1.53 -4.69 4.72
C CYS A 229 -2.94 -4.30 4.30
N CYS A 230 -3.11 -4.12 3.00
CA CYS A 230 -4.38 -3.69 2.46
C CYS A 230 -4.62 -4.29 1.07
N ASN A 231 -5.90 -4.35 0.70
CA ASN A 231 -6.37 -4.82 -0.59
C ASN A 231 -6.79 -3.64 -1.47
N GLY A 232 -6.45 -3.72 -2.75
CA GLY A 232 -6.76 -2.70 -3.75
C GLY A 232 -5.56 -1.83 -4.15
N SER A 233 -5.63 -1.26 -5.34
CA SER A 233 -4.49 -0.55 -5.92
C SER A 233 -4.16 0.75 -5.17
N TYR A 234 -2.89 0.85 -4.77
CA TYR A 234 -2.26 1.96 -4.06
C TYR A 234 -2.89 2.27 -2.70
N CYS A 235 -3.44 1.26 -2.03
CA CYS A 235 -4.03 1.42 -0.70
C CYS A 235 -2.96 1.67 0.39
N ASN A 236 -1.68 1.44 0.08
CA ASN A 236 -0.56 1.54 1.01
C ASN A 236 0.15 2.91 0.95
N ASP A 237 -0.56 4.00 0.68
CA ASP A 237 0.02 5.36 0.55
C ASP A 237 0.67 5.91 1.84
N GLY A 238 0.58 5.18 2.95
CA GLY A 238 1.04 5.46 4.32
C GLY A 238 0.86 6.91 4.79
N ALA A 239 -0.18 7.54 4.25
CA ALA A 239 -0.67 8.87 4.57
C ALA A 239 -2.00 8.76 5.34
N ALA A 240 -2.21 7.66 6.09
CA ALA A 240 -3.47 7.39 6.79
C ALA A 240 -3.88 8.52 7.76
N SER A 241 -2.91 9.22 8.34
CA SER A 241 -3.13 10.37 9.22
C SER A 241 -3.18 11.72 8.51
N LEU A 242 -3.01 11.75 7.18
CA LEU A 242 -3.03 12.98 6.38
C LEU A 242 -4.36 13.10 5.66
N SER A 243 -4.81 14.34 5.47
CA SER A 243 -6.01 14.63 4.69
C SER A 243 -5.81 14.25 3.23
N LYS A 244 -6.77 13.47 2.70
CA LYS A 244 -6.79 13.00 1.31
C LYS A 244 -8.03 13.55 0.62
N CYS A 245 -7.85 14.10 -0.56
CA CYS A 245 -8.94 14.63 -1.38
C CYS A 245 -8.89 14.05 -2.78
N PHE A 246 -9.99 14.20 -3.51
CA PHE A 246 -9.91 14.11 -4.97
C PHE A 246 -9.41 15.43 -5.54
N HIS A 247 -8.56 15.31 -6.54
CA HIS A 247 -8.06 16.41 -7.34
C HIS A 247 -8.51 16.26 -8.79
N CYS A 248 -9.04 17.34 -9.35
CA CYS A 248 -9.38 17.43 -10.76
C CYS A 248 -9.43 18.90 -11.16
N MET A 249 -9.27 19.15 -12.46
CA MET A 249 -9.45 20.48 -13.03
C MET A 249 -10.06 20.35 -14.42
N GLU A 250 -11.34 20.66 -14.52
CA GLU A 250 -12.10 20.45 -15.75
C GLU A 250 -13.08 21.60 -15.96
N ASP A 251 -13.84 21.58 -17.07
CA ASP A 251 -14.85 22.60 -17.36
C ASP A 251 -16.17 22.36 -16.60
N ASP A 252 -16.41 21.11 -16.14
CA ASP A 252 -17.63 20.68 -15.47
C ASP A 252 -17.40 19.51 -14.49
N GLY A 253 -18.39 19.27 -13.63
CA GLY A 253 -18.32 18.26 -12.57
C GLY A 253 -18.36 16.80 -13.07
N LEU A 254 -18.96 16.51 -14.22
CA LEU A 254 -19.00 15.17 -14.80
C LEU A 254 -17.62 14.80 -15.35
N SER A 255 -17.04 15.69 -16.14
CA SER A 255 -15.68 15.57 -16.66
C SER A 255 -14.67 15.40 -15.52
N CYS A 256 -14.79 16.22 -14.48
CA CYS A 256 -13.98 16.10 -13.27
C CYS A 256 -14.14 14.74 -12.59
N SER A 257 -15.37 14.26 -12.42
CA SER A 257 -15.61 12.98 -11.74
C SER A 257 -15.04 11.79 -12.53
N ALA A 258 -15.01 11.88 -13.86
CA ALA A 258 -14.44 10.87 -14.73
C ALA A 258 -12.89 10.85 -14.73
N ARG A 259 -12.24 11.98 -14.44
CA ARG A 259 -10.77 12.16 -14.52
C ARG A 259 -10.09 12.49 -13.20
N GLN A 260 -10.84 12.47 -12.10
CA GLN A 260 -10.31 12.80 -10.78
C GLN A 260 -9.19 11.84 -10.38
N GLN A 261 -8.18 12.41 -9.75
CA GLN A 261 -7.05 11.71 -9.18
C GLN A 261 -7.08 11.85 -7.66
N ARG A 262 -6.35 10.98 -6.95
CA ARG A 262 -6.17 11.13 -5.50
C ARG A 262 -5.11 12.18 -5.24
N GLN A 263 -5.33 13.01 -4.23
CA GLN A 263 -4.39 14.02 -3.76
C GLN A 263 -4.19 13.91 -2.24
N ILE A 264 -2.94 14.02 -1.78
CA ILE A 264 -2.57 14.12 -0.36
C ILE A 264 -2.25 15.58 -0.05
N CYS A 265 -3.07 16.21 0.79
CA CYS A 265 -3.12 17.66 0.91
C CYS A 265 -1.83 18.34 1.36
N SER A 266 -1.08 17.71 2.28
CA SER A 266 0.14 18.32 2.81
C SER A 266 1.37 18.07 1.93
N LEU A 267 1.26 17.26 0.87
CA LEU A 267 2.41 16.74 0.13
C LEU A 267 2.36 17.08 -1.36
N ASP A 268 1.18 17.03 -1.96
CA ASP A 268 1.07 17.18 -3.40
C ASP A 268 1.24 18.64 -3.83
N PRO A 269 2.03 18.92 -4.88
CA PRO A 269 2.39 20.27 -5.28
C PRO A 269 1.21 21.10 -5.77
N GLU A 270 0.15 20.45 -6.27
CA GLU A 270 -1.08 21.09 -6.77
C GLU A 270 -2.10 21.35 -5.65
N SER A 271 -1.72 21.08 -4.40
CA SER A 271 -2.58 21.27 -3.23
C SER A 271 -2.66 22.74 -2.83
N LEU A 272 -3.88 23.26 -2.63
CA LEU A 272 -4.12 24.65 -2.20
C LEU A 272 -4.37 24.76 -0.69
N GLY A 273 -4.16 23.69 0.07
CA GLY A 273 -4.24 23.68 1.53
C GLY A 273 -3.91 22.32 2.12
N THR A 274 -3.76 22.24 3.44
CA THR A 274 -3.15 21.05 4.07
C THR A 274 -4.14 20.08 4.68
N THR A 275 -5.39 20.49 4.94
CA THR A 275 -6.29 19.72 5.82
C THR A 275 -7.72 19.53 5.33
N HIS A 276 -8.25 20.40 4.46
CA HIS A 276 -9.65 20.32 4.05
C HIS A 276 -9.77 19.97 2.58
N CYS A 277 -10.87 19.29 2.23
CA CYS A 277 -11.25 19.09 0.84
C CYS A 277 -12.27 20.14 0.42
N GLY A 278 -12.30 20.46 -0.86
CA GLY A 278 -13.32 21.33 -1.40
C GLY A 278 -13.56 21.15 -2.89
N SER A 279 -14.74 21.58 -3.32
CA SER A 279 -15.11 21.71 -4.73
C SER A 279 -15.42 23.17 -5.02
N ALA A 280 -14.79 23.71 -6.05
CA ALA A 280 -15.00 25.07 -6.51
C ALA A 280 -15.57 25.08 -7.93
N VAL A 281 -16.54 25.95 -8.17
CA VAL A 281 -17.13 26.19 -9.49
C VAL A 281 -17.20 27.67 -9.78
N GLY A 282 -17.14 28.02 -11.05
CA GLY A 282 -17.35 29.39 -11.47
C GLY A 282 -16.88 29.65 -12.89
N ARG A 283 -16.43 30.89 -13.12
CA ARG A 283 -15.97 31.35 -14.42
C ARG A 283 -14.54 31.86 -14.34
N LYS A 284 -13.76 31.55 -15.37
CA LYS A 284 -12.40 32.02 -15.58
C LYS A 284 -12.30 32.72 -16.93
N ARG A 285 -11.42 33.71 -17.03
CA ARG A 285 -11.05 34.36 -18.28
C ARG A 285 -9.66 33.89 -18.67
N ASN A 286 -9.52 33.28 -19.85
CA ASN A 286 -8.22 32.89 -20.35
C ASN A 286 -7.44 34.09 -20.94
N GLN A 287 -6.21 33.85 -21.38
CA GLN A 287 -5.31 34.87 -21.95
C GLN A 287 -5.92 35.63 -23.14
N ASN A 288 -6.77 34.95 -23.92
CA ASN A 288 -7.42 35.51 -25.11
C ASN A 288 -8.68 36.31 -24.77
N GLY A 289 -8.98 36.49 -23.48
CA GLY A 289 -10.18 37.18 -23.00
C GLY A 289 -11.45 36.34 -23.05
N ALA A 290 -11.38 35.08 -23.50
CA ALA A 290 -12.53 34.20 -23.55
C ALA A 290 -12.93 33.75 -22.14
N ILE A 291 -14.24 33.76 -21.87
CA ILE A 291 -14.81 33.36 -20.59
C ILE A 291 -15.22 31.89 -20.68
N GLN A 292 -14.71 31.09 -19.77
CA GLN A 292 -14.95 29.65 -19.66
C GLN A 292 -15.46 29.30 -18.28
N ASN A 293 -16.27 28.24 -18.19
CA ASN A 293 -16.61 27.64 -16.91
C ASN A 293 -15.41 26.85 -16.37
N TYR A 294 -15.46 26.53 -15.10
CA TYR A 294 -14.55 25.55 -14.52
C TYR A 294 -15.23 24.79 -13.40
N PHE A 295 -14.67 23.62 -13.13
CA PHE A 295 -14.90 22.80 -11.96
C PHE A 295 -13.54 22.34 -11.43
N TYR A 296 -13.28 22.61 -10.15
CA TYR A 296 -12.06 22.20 -9.47
C TYR A 296 -12.41 21.38 -8.22
N ARG A 297 -11.70 20.27 -8.02
CA ARG A 297 -11.64 19.57 -6.74
C ARG A 297 -10.21 19.55 -6.28
N GLY A 298 -10.01 19.63 -4.98
CA GLY A 298 -8.70 19.49 -4.40
C GLY A 298 -8.70 19.85 -2.93
N CYS A 299 -7.49 19.93 -2.40
CA CYS A 299 -7.25 20.38 -1.06
C CYS A 299 -7.30 21.91 -0.96
N PHE A 300 -7.93 22.43 0.09
CA PHE A 300 -8.10 23.86 0.35
C PHE A 300 -7.83 24.20 1.82
N ASN A 301 -7.49 25.46 2.08
CA ASN A 301 -7.63 26.02 3.43
C ASN A 301 -9.04 26.60 3.60
N CYS A 302 -9.93 25.82 4.18
CA CYS A 302 -11.35 26.15 4.30
C CYS A 302 -11.71 27.09 5.46
N ALA A 303 -10.73 27.55 6.25
CA ALA A 303 -10.97 28.49 7.34
C ALA A 303 -11.72 29.74 6.87
N LYS A 304 -11.45 30.19 5.63
CA LYS A 304 -12.17 31.30 4.98
C LYS A 304 -12.34 31.03 3.50
N LYS A 305 -13.57 30.69 3.08
CA LYS A 305 -13.91 30.37 1.68
C LYS A 305 -13.43 31.41 0.66
N LYS A 306 -13.49 32.69 1.01
CA LYS A 306 -13.04 33.79 0.14
C LYS A 306 -11.53 33.75 -0.11
N GLU A 307 -10.72 33.46 0.92
CA GLU A 307 -9.27 33.34 0.82
C GLU A 307 -8.89 32.11 -0.03
N ALA A 308 -9.57 30.98 0.18
CA ALA A 308 -9.40 29.79 -0.65
C ALA A 308 -9.68 30.04 -2.15
N CYS A 309 -10.74 30.78 -2.47
CA CYS A 309 -11.02 31.22 -3.85
C CYS A 309 -9.90 32.13 -4.41
N PHE A 310 -9.32 33.02 -3.59
CA PHE A 310 -8.18 33.82 -4.03
C PHE A 310 -6.93 32.97 -4.31
N THR A 311 -6.65 31.97 -3.47
CA THR A 311 -5.55 31.01 -3.68
C THR A 311 -5.71 30.27 -5.00
N LEU A 312 -6.92 29.78 -5.31
CA LEU A 312 -7.22 29.15 -6.61
C LEU A 312 -7.01 30.10 -7.79
N GLY A 313 -7.39 31.36 -7.63
CA GLY A 313 -7.11 32.40 -8.64
C GLY A 313 -5.61 32.66 -8.82
N GLY A 314 -4.82 32.60 -7.75
CA GLY A 314 -3.36 32.68 -7.78
C GLY A 314 -2.74 31.48 -8.51
N TYR A 315 -3.21 30.26 -8.20
CA TYR A 315 -2.79 29.03 -8.85
C TYR A 315 -2.95 29.10 -10.38
N TRP A 316 -4.14 29.48 -10.87
CA TRP A 316 -4.39 29.63 -12.31
C TRP A 316 -3.66 30.78 -12.98
N LYS A 317 -3.29 31.80 -12.22
CA LYS A 317 -2.49 32.90 -12.74
C LYS A 317 -1.01 32.53 -12.88
N GLY A 318 -0.53 31.58 -12.07
CA GLY A 318 0.86 31.14 -11.99
C GLY A 318 1.17 29.82 -12.69
N ASP A 319 0.24 29.25 -13.47
CA ASP A 319 0.46 27.98 -14.18
C ASP A 319 1.70 28.08 -15.10
N VAL A 320 2.78 27.41 -14.67
CA VAL A 320 4.13 27.48 -15.25
C VAL A 320 4.22 26.84 -16.63
N ASN A 321 3.23 26.02 -17.02
CA ASN A 321 3.17 25.38 -18.33
C ASN A 321 2.41 26.23 -19.37
N ALA A 322 1.78 27.32 -18.93
CA ALA A 322 1.11 28.29 -19.80
C ALA A 322 1.31 29.70 -19.24
N PRO A 323 2.48 30.33 -19.45
CA PRO A 323 2.74 31.67 -18.95
C PRO A 323 1.75 32.67 -19.57
N GLY A 324 0.71 32.98 -18.78
CA GLY A 324 -0.31 33.98 -19.08
C GLY A 324 -1.62 33.70 -18.31
N ALA A 325 -1.82 34.48 -17.26
CA ALA A 325 -3.04 35.21 -16.91
C ALA A 325 -4.41 34.55 -17.15
N THR A 326 -4.65 33.32 -16.68
CA THR A 326 -6.04 32.92 -16.40
C THR A 326 -6.52 33.68 -15.17
N THR A 327 -7.55 34.51 -15.33
CA THR A 327 -8.13 35.31 -14.26
C THR A 327 -9.43 34.69 -13.77
N LEU A 328 -9.49 34.40 -12.48
CA LEU A 328 -10.70 33.97 -11.82
C LEU A 328 -11.73 35.12 -11.80
N LEU A 329 -12.91 34.90 -12.38
CA LEU A 329 -13.99 35.89 -12.38
C LEU A 329 -15.02 35.60 -11.27
N GLU A 330 -15.38 34.33 -11.12
CA GLU A 330 -16.36 33.87 -10.14
C GLU A 330 -15.85 32.60 -9.47
N CYS A 331 -16.15 32.47 -8.18
CA CYS A 331 -15.80 31.30 -7.39
C CYS A 331 -16.83 31.06 -6.31
N GLU A 332 -17.49 29.91 -6.41
CA GLU A 332 -18.33 29.34 -5.38
C GLU A 332 -17.64 28.07 -4.86
N LEU A 333 -17.23 28.11 -3.60
CA LEU A 333 -16.49 27.03 -2.94
C LEU A 333 -17.37 26.34 -1.89
N GLN A 334 -17.45 25.02 -1.99
CA GLN A 334 -17.97 24.17 -0.96
C GLN A 334 -16.82 23.38 -0.31
N CYS A 335 -16.69 23.51 1.00
CA CYS A 335 -15.70 22.83 1.81
C CYS A 335 -16.33 21.65 2.53
N CYS A 336 -15.51 20.65 2.82
CA CYS A 336 -15.88 19.50 3.62
C CYS A 336 -14.68 19.07 4.47
N ASP A 337 -14.97 18.54 5.66
CA ASP A 337 -13.94 17.91 6.49
C ASP A 337 -13.72 16.47 6.00
N PRO A 338 -12.48 16.10 5.60
CA PRO A 338 -12.17 14.74 5.20
C PRO A 338 -12.34 13.70 6.32
N ASN A 339 -12.38 14.12 7.59
CA ASN A 339 -12.49 13.23 8.75
C ASN A 339 -13.93 12.94 9.18
N GLU A 340 -14.91 13.76 8.77
CA GLU A 340 -16.33 13.58 9.14
C GLU A 340 -17.09 12.65 8.17
N ILE A 341 -16.45 12.24 7.06
CA ILE A 341 -17.10 11.39 6.05
C ILE A 341 -16.30 10.10 5.89
N ASN A 342 -16.83 9.00 6.42
CA ASN A 342 -16.33 7.64 6.29
C ASN A 342 -16.07 7.27 4.81
N GLY A 343 -14.84 7.47 4.33
CA GLY A 343 -14.30 6.94 3.07
C GLY A 343 -14.99 7.35 1.77
N SER A 344 -15.97 8.26 1.81
CA SER A 344 -16.76 8.66 0.65
C SER A 344 -16.56 10.15 0.37
N TYR A 345 -15.55 10.44 -0.45
CA TYR A 345 -15.53 11.49 -1.46
C TYR A 345 -16.58 12.60 -1.29
N CYS A 346 -16.16 13.83 -0.99
CA CYS A 346 -17.05 14.99 -0.95
C CYS A 346 -17.78 15.18 -2.30
N ASN A 347 -18.92 14.51 -2.46
CA ASN A 347 -19.71 14.42 -3.69
C ASN A 347 -21.04 15.15 -3.50
N LEU A 348 -20.98 16.37 -2.96
CA LEU A 348 -22.11 17.26 -3.15
C LEU A 348 -21.88 17.99 -4.48
N PRO A 349 -22.73 17.77 -5.51
CA PRO A 349 -22.79 18.72 -6.59
C PRO A 349 -23.07 20.08 -5.96
N VAL A 350 -22.30 21.10 -6.34
CA VAL A 350 -22.65 22.48 -5.99
C VAL A 350 -24.05 22.71 -6.55
N LEU A 351 -25.08 22.62 -5.69
CA LEU A 351 -26.51 22.63 -6.03
C LEU A 351 -26.91 23.89 -6.82
N ARG A 352 -26.05 24.93 -6.85
CA ARG A 352 -26.24 26.15 -7.62
C ARG A 352 -25.78 26.10 -9.08
N SER A 353 -24.98 25.12 -9.50
CA SER A 353 -24.60 25.00 -10.92
C SER A 353 -25.80 24.66 -11.82
N VAL A 354 -26.82 23.98 -11.28
CA VAL A 354 -28.10 23.77 -11.99
C VAL A 354 -28.88 25.08 -12.15
N MET A 355 -28.75 26.03 -11.21
CA MET A 355 -29.40 27.33 -11.30
C MET A 355 -28.71 28.33 -12.24
N PHE A 356 -27.40 28.20 -12.47
CA PHE A 356 -26.71 29.05 -13.47
C PHE A 356 -27.07 28.67 -14.91
N ALA A 357 -27.39 27.39 -15.18
CA ALA A 357 -27.94 26.96 -16.46
C ALA A 357 -29.38 27.49 -16.69
N LEU A 358 -30.19 27.59 -15.62
CA LEU A 358 -31.59 28.02 -15.70
C LEU A 358 -31.80 29.54 -15.70
N LYS A 359 -30.81 30.36 -15.29
CA LYS A 359 -30.94 31.83 -15.29
C LYS A 359 -30.91 32.50 -16.68
N LYS A 360 -30.68 31.74 -17.76
CA LYS A 360 -30.61 32.27 -19.14
C LYS A 360 -31.87 32.10 -19.98
N THR A 361 -32.94 31.49 -19.47
CA THR A 361 -34.25 31.51 -20.13
C THR A 361 -35.11 32.63 -19.55
N LYS A 362 -35.61 33.53 -20.42
CA LYS A 362 -36.51 34.63 -20.05
C LYS A 362 -37.67 34.11 -19.19
N PRO A 363 -38.16 34.88 -18.20
CA PRO A 363 -39.32 34.46 -17.43
C PRO A 363 -40.55 34.48 -18.35
N VAL A 364 -40.98 33.32 -18.82
CA VAL A 364 -42.35 33.15 -19.30
C VAL A 364 -43.22 33.11 -18.04
N VAL A 365 -43.92 34.22 -17.77
CA VAL A 365 -44.93 34.28 -16.71
C VAL A 365 -46.08 33.37 -17.11
N LEU A 366 -46.03 32.11 -16.71
CA LEU A 366 -47.18 31.21 -16.73
C LEU A 366 -47.96 31.42 -15.43
N LYS A 367 -49.01 32.23 -15.49
CA LYS A 367 -50.08 32.24 -14.48
C LYS A 367 -50.74 30.86 -14.49
N ILE A 368 -50.41 30.03 -13.53
CA ILE A 368 -51.15 28.79 -13.27
C ILE A 368 -52.02 29.03 -12.04
N SER A 369 -53.29 29.33 -12.29
CA SER A 369 -54.36 29.22 -11.32
C SER A 369 -54.56 27.75 -10.93
N LYS A 370 -54.57 27.46 -9.63
CA LYS A 370 -54.89 26.19 -8.95
C LYS A 370 -55.57 25.15 -9.85
N LEU A 371 -54.78 24.23 -10.40
CA LEU A 371 -55.26 22.98 -11.02
C LEU A 371 -54.34 21.83 -10.58
N LYS A 372 -54.98 20.69 -10.29
CA LYS A 372 -54.50 19.58 -9.46
C LYS A 372 -53.24 18.90 -10.03
N PHE A 373 -52.27 18.65 -9.15
CA PHE A 373 -50.96 18.05 -9.44
C PHE A 373 -50.97 16.52 -9.71
N ALA A 374 -52.14 15.91 -9.90
CA ALA A 374 -52.28 14.45 -9.90
C ALA A 374 -52.34 13.79 -11.30
N GLU A 375 -52.28 14.55 -12.40
CA GLU A 375 -52.45 13.98 -13.76
C GLU A 375 -51.22 14.12 -14.68
N LEU A 376 -50.05 14.55 -14.19
CA LEU A 376 -48.84 14.65 -15.02
C LEU A 376 -47.85 13.47 -14.87
N ILE A 377 -48.22 12.41 -14.15
CA ILE A 377 -47.45 11.15 -14.08
C ILE A 377 -48.19 10.09 -14.91
N HIS A 378 -48.31 10.31 -16.22
CA HIS A 378 -48.73 9.24 -17.12
C HIS A 378 -48.22 9.33 -18.57
N ILE A 379 -47.11 10.04 -18.81
CA ILE A 379 -46.48 10.01 -20.13
C ILE A 379 -45.00 9.65 -20.00
N ARG A 380 -44.67 8.50 -20.63
CA ARG A 380 -43.35 7.96 -20.99
C ARG A 380 -42.70 6.94 -20.05
N LEU A 381 -43.46 5.90 -19.71
CA LEU A 381 -42.96 4.54 -19.45
C LEU A 381 -43.59 3.57 -20.44
N GLU A 382 -43.35 3.76 -21.74
CA GLU A 382 -43.53 2.72 -22.75
C GLU A 382 -42.42 2.86 -23.77
N GLN A 383 -41.36 2.07 -23.58
CA GLN A 383 -40.63 1.32 -24.62
C GLN A 383 -39.44 0.61 -23.96
N HIS A 384 -39.68 -0.62 -23.52
CA HIS A 384 -38.65 -1.63 -23.33
C HIS A 384 -38.73 -2.63 -24.48
N THR A 385 -37.64 -2.81 -25.22
CA THR A 385 -37.21 -4.13 -25.75
C THR A 385 -35.68 -4.14 -25.81
N VAL A 386 -35.02 -4.71 -24.78
CA VAL A 386 -34.27 -6.00 -24.77
C VAL A 386 -32.77 -5.84 -25.08
N ASP A 387 -31.92 -5.94 -24.05
CA ASP A 387 -30.67 -6.73 -24.06
C ASP A 387 -30.22 -7.00 -22.59
N PRO A 388 -30.07 -8.26 -22.12
CA PRO A 388 -29.77 -8.57 -20.73
C PRO A 388 -28.30 -8.98 -20.54
N GLN A 389 -27.37 -8.02 -20.40
CA GLN A 389 -26.08 -8.24 -19.74
C GLN A 389 -25.53 -6.95 -19.12
N LEU A 390 -25.92 -6.64 -17.88
CA LEU A 390 -25.06 -5.92 -16.93
C LEU A 390 -25.59 -6.16 -15.51
N GLY A 391 -24.80 -6.85 -14.69
CA GLY A 391 -25.17 -7.26 -13.34
C GLY A 391 -25.19 -6.10 -12.34
N ASP A 392 -26.29 -6.05 -11.59
CA ASP A 392 -26.55 -5.45 -10.28
C ASP A 392 -25.41 -4.71 -9.54
N ILE A 393 -25.33 -3.38 -9.69
CA ILE A 393 -24.95 -2.43 -8.60
C ILE A 393 -25.81 -1.14 -8.59
N ASP A 394 -26.59 -0.80 -9.62
CA ASP A 394 -27.19 0.55 -9.74
C ASP A 394 -28.64 0.73 -9.26
N ARG A 395 -29.21 -0.20 -8.49
CA ARG A 395 -30.64 -0.09 -8.07
C ARG A 395 -30.92 0.58 -6.73
N VAL A 396 -29.92 0.94 -5.93
CA VAL A 396 -30.17 1.44 -4.55
C VAL A 396 -30.05 2.96 -4.40
N THR A 397 -29.48 3.69 -5.36
CA THR A 397 -29.15 5.13 -5.15
C THR A 397 -30.26 6.12 -5.56
N ALA A 398 -31.37 5.66 -6.15
CA ALA A 398 -32.40 6.55 -6.68
C ALA A 398 -33.58 6.87 -5.73
N ILE A 399 -33.65 6.26 -4.53
CA ILE A 399 -34.88 6.32 -3.71
C ILE A 399 -34.77 7.25 -2.47
N TRP A 400 -33.60 7.79 -2.13
CA TRP A 400 -33.44 8.59 -0.89
C TRP A 400 -33.48 10.12 -1.04
N TYR A 401 -34.00 10.65 -2.15
CA TYR A 401 -34.01 12.09 -2.42
C TYR A 401 -35.41 12.70 -2.59
N MET A 402 -36.37 12.40 -1.71
CA MET A 402 -37.59 13.23 -1.53
C MET A 402 -38.18 13.07 -0.12
N ALA A 403 -37.42 13.40 0.93
CA ALA A 403 -37.99 13.71 2.25
C ALA A 403 -36.92 14.38 3.12
N SER A 404 -36.93 15.72 3.21
CA SER A 404 -36.38 16.53 4.30
C SER A 404 -36.06 17.94 3.80
N THR A 405 -37.08 18.78 3.66
CA THR A 405 -36.97 20.25 3.83
C THR A 405 -38.37 20.78 4.13
N GLU A 406 -38.84 20.52 5.35
CA GLU A 406 -39.69 21.45 6.07
C GLU A 406 -39.05 21.68 7.44
N ASP A 407 -39.05 22.96 7.83
CA ASP A 407 -38.73 23.58 9.12
C ASP A 407 -37.33 24.19 9.38
N ALA A 408 -37.44 25.51 9.64
CA ALA A 408 -36.51 26.54 10.15
C ALA A 408 -35.58 27.27 9.16
#